data_AF-A0A354GX69-F1
#
_entry.id   AF-A0A354GX69-F1
#
_cell.length_a   1.000
_cell.length_b   1.000
_cell.length_c   1.000
_cell.angle_alpha   90.00
_cell.angle_beta   90.00
_cell.angle_gamma   90.00
#
_symmetry.space_group_name_H-M   'P 1'
#
loop_
_entity.id
_entity.type
_entity.pdbx_description
1 polymer ?
#
loop_
_entity_poly.entity_id
_entity_poly.type
_entity_poly.pdbx_seq_one_letter_code
_entity_poly.pdbx_strand_id
1 'polypeptide(L)'
;MEHPSLDRANDLWVAGRRDEAVSQLQEMLRLNPGDNSGARYTLAAYLLFLDRDDDLEKLLHQYPDDATSAWAYTTALLAFRRHGDTLETRRLLKTAKQSNKHVPAYLLGDKFPLAESPGYYRPGSETEALHYIGSAMAAWKSTPGAVAWLRANVKPKGRKAAAPKPKGPLALVKTWLKGRLPQQGDVWQADFRQLPTWIGVAGQKVRPWMLLATNPASDLIQTYEVADEEPSPDALWDILARAMQHPSMGKPYRPAELQVRASDRWEYLRPHLEEIGVRLTVVEALDHVDAVLQELSEQLGGAPEPGLLDAPGVTPRLAAAFYEAAAEFFRLAPWKKVGYEGAIRVECDKFQGGPWYAILMGQSGLATGLALYEDLQLLKSLWTGEGDDEKNARRTVATTVTFGEESDIPVADLEAAKRHNWKVARLDAYPAIYHKELGMSMRPPLVPELELMEGVLRAVPDFVSRRRQDDPTKETMSVPAATGELRLVLGWVTEA
;
A
#
# COMPACT_ATOMS: atom_id res chain seq x y z
N MET A 1 37.02 19.87 -22.67
CA MET A 1 35.66 19.85 -22.11
C MET A 1 34.86 18.89 -22.95
N GLU A 2 34.39 17.79 -22.37
CA GLU A 2 33.47 16.87 -23.04
C GLU A 2 32.14 17.59 -23.29
N HIS A 3 31.56 17.39 -24.47
CA HIS A 3 30.27 17.98 -24.81
C HIS A 3 29.16 17.38 -23.94
N PRO A 4 28.20 18.18 -23.46
CA PRO A 4 27.08 17.67 -22.67
C PRO A 4 26.22 16.75 -23.55
N SER A 5 25.91 15.56 -23.02
CA SER A 5 25.13 14.53 -23.71
C SER A 5 24.10 13.90 -22.78
N LEU A 6 23.04 13.32 -23.38
CA LEU A 6 21.99 12.63 -22.65
C LEU A 6 22.55 11.40 -21.90
N ASP A 7 23.44 10.65 -22.55
CA ASP A 7 24.08 9.47 -21.96
C ASP A 7 24.86 9.83 -20.70
N ARG A 8 25.66 10.90 -20.75
CA ARG A 8 26.40 11.38 -19.58
C ARG A 8 25.46 11.80 -18.45
N ALA A 9 24.36 12.49 -18.76
CA ALA A 9 23.38 12.86 -17.75
C ALA A 9 22.74 11.62 -17.10
N ASN A 10 22.46 10.57 -17.88
CA ASN A 10 21.97 9.30 -17.39
C ASN A 10 23.02 8.58 -16.53
N ASP A 11 24.29 8.55 -16.92
CA ASP A 11 25.36 7.93 -16.13
C ASP A 11 25.54 8.62 -14.78
N LEU A 12 25.50 9.96 -14.77
CA LEU A 12 25.52 10.75 -13.53
C LEU A 12 24.30 10.44 -12.66
N TRP A 13 23.12 10.30 -13.26
CA TRP A 13 21.91 9.91 -12.55
C TRP A 13 22.04 8.49 -11.95
N VAL A 14 22.54 7.53 -12.73
CA VAL A 14 22.77 6.15 -12.26
C VAL A 14 23.79 6.11 -11.13
N ALA A 15 24.81 6.95 -11.15
CA ALA A 15 25.80 7.08 -10.07
C ALA A 15 25.33 7.91 -8.85
N GLY A 16 24.07 8.34 -8.81
CA GLY A 16 23.52 9.15 -7.71
C GLY A 16 23.98 10.62 -7.73
N ARG A 17 24.66 11.09 -8.78
CA ARG A 17 25.13 12.48 -8.97
C ARG A 17 24.01 13.36 -9.51
N ARG A 18 22.93 13.48 -8.72
CA ARG A 18 21.64 14.07 -9.11
C ARG A 18 21.75 15.51 -9.64
N ASP A 19 22.41 16.39 -8.89
CA ASP A 19 22.54 17.81 -9.28
C ASP A 19 23.41 18.00 -10.53
N GLU A 20 24.43 17.16 -10.70
CA GLU A 20 25.30 17.20 -11.86
C GLU A 20 24.56 16.73 -13.12
N ALA A 21 23.73 15.69 -13.00
CA ALA A 21 22.86 15.23 -14.08
C ALA A 21 21.86 16.31 -14.51
N VAL A 22 21.22 16.99 -13.55
CA VAL A 22 20.30 18.12 -13.83
C VAL A 22 21.05 19.27 -14.52
N SER A 23 22.24 19.63 -14.02
CA SER A 23 23.04 20.72 -14.59
C SER A 23 23.48 20.41 -16.03
N GLN A 24 23.83 19.17 -16.33
CA GLN A 24 24.17 18.73 -17.69
C GLN A 24 22.99 18.92 -18.65
N LEU A 25 21.78 18.49 -18.27
CA LEU A 25 20.59 18.63 -19.10
C LEU A 25 20.18 20.09 -19.30
N GLN A 26 20.30 20.92 -18.26
CA GLN A 26 20.05 22.37 -18.37
C GLN A 26 21.01 23.03 -19.36
N GLU A 27 22.29 22.64 -19.34
CA GLU A 27 23.28 23.14 -20.30
C GLU A 27 22.99 22.68 -21.74
N MET A 28 22.51 21.43 -21.93
CA MET A 28 22.07 20.95 -23.24
C MET A 28 20.94 21.81 -23.81
N LEU A 29 19.92 22.13 -23.01
CA LEU A 29 18.80 22.98 -23.44
C LEU A 29 19.22 24.43 -23.67
N ARG A 30 20.18 24.94 -22.89
CA ARG A 30 20.75 26.28 -23.11
C ARG A 30 21.48 26.38 -24.46
N LEU A 31 22.23 25.34 -24.84
CA LEU A 31 22.96 25.27 -26.11
C LEU A 31 22.04 24.95 -27.30
N ASN A 32 20.97 24.19 -27.07
CA ASN A 32 19.99 23.83 -28.09
C ASN A 32 18.55 24.02 -27.57
N PRO A 33 18.01 25.25 -27.59
CA PRO A 33 16.65 25.52 -27.11
C PRO A 33 15.55 24.77 -27.88
N GLY A 34 15.81 24.37 -29.12
CA GLY A 34 14.85 23.57 -29.92
C GLY A 34 14.72 22.11 -29.47
N ASP A 35 15.61 21.64 -28.58
CA ASP A 35 15.63 20.30 -28.01
C ASP A 35 15.35 19.16 -29.00
N ASN A 36 16.16 19.12 -30.05
CA ASN A 36 16.12 18.05 -31.04
C ASN A 36 16.44 16.66 -30.44
N SER A 37 17.09 16.64 -29.27
CA SER A 37 17.49 15.43 -28.53
C SER A 37 16.42 14.89 -27.58
N GLY A 38 15.36 15.65 -27.28
CA GLY A 38 14.35 15.27 -26.28
C GLY A 38 14.84 15.33 -24.83
N ALA A 39 15.90 16.08 -24.55
CA ALA A 39 16.47 16.25 -23.21
C ALA A 39 15.49 16.89 -22.22
N ARG A 40 14.50 17.65 -22.70
CA ARG A 40 13.48 18.29 -21.85
C ARG A 40 12.63 17.28 -21.08
N TYR A 41 12.36 16.11 -21.65
CA TYR A 41 11.55 15.08 -20.99
C TYR A 41 12.31 14.45 -19.82
N THR A 42 13.59 14.11 -20.03
CA THR A 42 14.47 13.60 -18.98
C THR A 42 14.66 14.63 -17.87
N LEU A 43 14.89 15.90 -18.23
CA LEU A 43 15.02 16.98 -17.25
C LEU A 43 13.73 17.15 -16.45
N ALA A 44 12.57 17.16 -17.10
CA ALA A 44 11.28 17.26 -16.42
C ALA A 44 11.09 16.12 -15.40
N ALA A 45 11.40 14.88 -15.78
CA ALA A 45 11.32 13.74 -14.88
C ALA A 45 12.29 13.84 -13.70
N TYR A 46 13.54 14.27 -13.93
CA TYR A 46 14.54 14.44 -12.87
C TYR A 46 14.15 15.53 -11.88
N LEU A 47 13.69 16.68 -12.38
CA LEU A 47 13.22 17.78 -11.53
C LEU A 47 12.01 17.35 -10.70
N LEU A 48 11.07 16.63 -11.31
CA LEU A 48 9.88 16.11 -10.65
C LEU A 48 10.25 15.09 -9.54
N PHE A 49 11.16 14.16 -9.81
CA PHE A 49 11.66 13.18 -8.83
C PHE A 49 12.35 13.84 -7.63
N LEU A 50 13.13 14.89 -7.88
CA LEU A 50 13.88 15.64 -6.87
C LEU A 50 13.03 16.72 -6.15
N ASP A 51 11.74 16.80 -6.44
CA ASP A 51 10.81 17.81 -5.91
C ASP A 51 11.26 19.27 -6.19
N ARG A 52 11.96 19.49 -7.31
CA ARG A 52 12.41 20.83 -7.76
C ARG A 52 11.31 21.51 -8.58
N ASP A 53 10.16 21.70 -7.95
CA ASP A 53 8.91 22.16 -8.57
C ASP A 53 9.06 23.53 -9.26
N ASP A 54 9.85 24.44 -8.70
CA ASP A 54 10.09 25.77 -9.30
C ASP A 54 10.94 25.71 -10.57
N ASP A 55 11.93 24.83 -10.62
CA ASP A 55 12.74 24.63 -11.82
C ASP A 55 11.93 23.89 -12.89
N LEU A 56 11.04 22.98 -12.48
CA LEU A 56 10.12 22.30 -13.36
C LEU A 56 9.11 23.27 -13.98
N GLU A 57 8.53 24.18 -13.21
CA GLU A 57 7.62 25.21 -13.73
C GLU A 57 8.29 26.06 -14.81
N LYS A 58 9.53 26.51 -14.57
CA LYS A 58 10.30 27.28 -15.56
C LYS A 58 10.50 26.48 -16.84
N LEU A 59 10.78 25.18 -16.74
CA LEU A 59 10.93 24.31 -17.91
C LEU A 59 9.61 24.15 -18.68
N LEU A 60 8.49 23.93 -17.98
CA LEU A 60 7.17 23.81 -18.61
C LEU A 60 6.78 25.09 -19.36
N HIS A 61 7.10 26.27 -18.82
CA HIS A 61 6.86 27.55 -19.48
C HIS A 61 7.75 27.81 -20.70
N GLN A 62 8.91 27.17 -20.82
CA GLN A 62 9.76 27.28 -22.02
C GLN A 62 9.16 26.54 -23.23
N TYR A 63 8.34 25.52 -22.99
CA TYR A 63 7.72 24.70 -24.03
C TYR A 63 6.19 24.62 -23.85
N PRO A 64 5.45 25.74 -24.00
CA PRO A 64 4.00 25.77 -23.74
C PRO A 64 3.18 24.99 -24.78
N ASP A 65 3.74 24.79 -25.99
CA ASP A 65 3.07 24.15 -27.11
C ASP A 65 3.27 22.61 -27.15
N ASP A 66 3.98 22.03 -26.17
CA ASP A 66 4.22 20.58 -26.12
C ASP A 66 2.94 19.85 -25.67
N ALA A 67 2.30 19.18 -26.63
CA ALA A 67 1.05 18.46 -26.43
C ALA A 67 1.24 16.97 -26.07
N THR A 68 2.45 16.52 -25.75
CA THR A 68 2.70 15.12 -25.39
C THR A 68 2.02 14.74 -24.08
N SER A 69 1.77 13.43 -23.90
CA SER A 69 1.23 12.95 -22.63
C SER A 69 2.18 13.22 -21.46
N ALA A 70 3.49 13.13 -21.69
CA ALA A 70 4.51 13.43 -20.69
C ALA A 70 4.37 14.86 -20.15
N TRP A 71 4.20 15.85 -21.03
CA TRP A 71 4.01 17.25 -20.63
C TRP A 71 2.69 17.47 -19.90
N ALA A 72 1.60 16.91 -20.43
CA ALA A 72 0.27 17.07 -19.86
C ALA A 72 0.15 16.46 -18.44
N TYR A 73 0.65 15.25 -18.23
CA TYR A 73 0.64 14.62 -16.90
C TYR A 73 1.61 15.27 -15.93
N THR A 74 2.80 15.70 -16.39
CA THR A 74 3.76 16.42 -15.54
C THR A 74 3.18 17.75 -15.06
N THR A 75 2.55 18.51 -15.96
CA THR A 75 1.86 19.77 -15.64
C THR A 75 0.73 19.54 -14.64
N ALA A 76 -0.09 18.50 -14.84
CA ALA A 76 -1.17 18.16 -13.92
C ALA A 76 -0.66 17.80 -12.52
N LEU A 77 0.43 17.03 -12.42
CA LEU A 77 1.03 16.68 -11.13
C LEU A 77 1.66 17.88 -10.44
N LEU A 78 2.40 18.74 -11.15
CA LEU A 78 2.98 19.95 -10.58
C LEU A 78 1.90 20.90 -10.04
N ALA A 79 0.82 21.09 -10.81
CA ALA A 79 -0.31 21.90 -10.37
C ALA A 79 -0.99 21.31 -9.13
N PHE A 80 -1.11 19.98 -9.05
CA PHE A 80 -1.61 19.28 -7.86
C PHE A 80 -0.67 19.45 -6.65
N ARG A 81 0.66 19.37 -6.83
CA ARG A 81 1.63 19.61 -5.75
C ARG A 81 1.47 20.99 -5.13
N ARG A 82 1.25 22.01 -5.96
CA ARG A 82 1.16 23.41 -5.53
C ARG A 82 -0.19 23.82 -4.96
N HIS A 83 -1.28 23.30 -5.53
CA HIS A 83 -2.63 23.79 -5.25
C HIS A 83 -3.56 22.72 -4.68
N GLY A 84 -3.13 21.46 -4.63
CA GLY A 84 -3.95 20.33 -4.23
C GLY A 84 -5.07 20.02 -5.22
N ASP A 85 -6.15 19.44 -4.71
CA ASP A 85 -7.30 19.06 -5.52
C ASP A 85 -8.26 20.25 -5.74
N THR A 86 -8.13 20.91 -6.89
CA THR A 86 -8.94 22.07 -7.31
C THR A 86 -9.64 21.80 -8.64
N LEU A 87 -10.61 22.64 -8.99
CA LEU A 87 -11.26 22.56 -10.30
C LEU A 87 -10.26 22.69 -11.46
N GLU A 88 -9.22 23.50 -11.28
CA GLU A 88 -8.17 23.69 -12.28
C GLU A 88 -7.28 22.45 -12.41
N THR A 89 -6.79 21.90 -11.31
CA THR A 89 -5.94 20.69 -11.36
C THR A 89 -6.71 19.50 -11.90
N ARG A 90 -8.00 19.36 -11.58
CA ARG A 90 -8.89 18.35 -12.20
C ARG A 90 -9.08 18.55 -13.70
N ARG A 91 -9.13 19.80 -14.19
CA ARG A 91 -9.20 20.08 -15.64
C ARG A 91 -7.90 19.68 -16.33
N LEU A 92 -6.75 20.03 -15.76
CA LEU A 92 -5.44 19.62 -16.27
C LEU A 92 -5.31 18.10 -16.32
N LEU A 93 -5.72 17.40 -15.26
CA LEU A 93 -5.74 15.93 -15.24
C LEU A 93 -6.69 15.36 -16.30
N LYS A 94 -7.85 15.96 -16.52
CA LYS A 94 -8.77 15.54 -17.59
C LYS A 94 -8.10 15.65 -18.97
N THR A 95 -7.39 16.74 -19.24
CA THR A 95 -6.62 16.94 -20.48
C THR A 95 -5.52 15.88 -20.61
N ALA A 96 -4.77 15.61 -19.55
CA ALA A 96 -3.75 14.56 -19.55
C ALA A 96 -4.32 13.16 -19.83
N LYS A 97 -5.48 12.83 -19.27
CA LYS A 97 -6.17 11.57 -19.59
C LYS A 97 -6.65 11.50 -21.04
N GLN A 98 -6.99 12.63 -21.66
CA GLN A 98 -7.38 12.69 -23.06
C GLN A 98 -6.20 12.50 -24.00
N SER A 99 -5.00 12.97 -23.62
CA SER A 99 -3.79 12.73 -24.41
C SER A 99 -3.34 11.27 -24.32
N ASN A 100 -3.40 10.64 -23.14
CA ASN A 100 -3.13 9.22 -23.01
C ASN A 100 -3.94 8.55 -21.87
N LYS A 101 -4.85 7.65 -22.25
CA LYS A 101 -5.75 6.94 -21.33
C LYS A 101 -5.11 5.77 -20.58
N HIS A 102 -3.90 5.34 -20.97
CA HIS A 102 -3.24 4.14 -20.42
C HIS A 102 -2.43 4.46 -19.15
N VAL A 103 -1.88 5.68 -19.05
CA VAL A 103 -1.07 6.13 -17.90
C VAL A 103 -1.73 5.87 -16.54
N PRO A 104 -3.03 6.14 -16.32
CA PRO A 104 -3.63 5.94 -15.01
C PRO A 104 -3.63 4.48 -14.54
N ALA A 105 -3.79 3.52 -15.44
CA ALA A 105 -3.80 2.11 -15.08
C ALA A 105 -2.44 1.65 -14.50
N TYR A 106 -1.33 2.21 -15.00
CA TYR A 106 0.00 1.92 -14.46
C TYR A 106 0.27 2.66 -13.15
N LEU A 107 -0.10 3.93 -13.04
CA LEU A 107 0.08 4.71 -11.80
C LEU A 107 -0.75 4.15 -10.62
N LEU A 108 -1.92 3.58 -10.92
CA LEU A 108 -2.81 2.98 -9.94
C LEU A 108 -2.44 1.52 -9.59
N GLY A 109 -1.50 0.91 -10.33
CA GLY A 109 -1.11 -0.49 -10.13
C GLY A 109 -2.08 -1.52 -10.74
N ASP A 110 -3.07 -1.09 -11.54
CA ASP A 110 -3.96 -2.00 -12.29
C ASP A 110 -3.20 -2.77 -13.39
N LYS A 111 -2.09 -2.19 -13.87
CA LYS A 111 -1.15 -2.80 -14.80
C LYS A 111 0.28 -2.65 -14.30
N PHE A 112 1.09 -3.68 -14.52
CA PHE A 112 2.53 -3.64 -14.29
C PHE A 112 3.27 -3.39 -15.61
N PRO A 113 4.31 -2.54 -15.61
CA PRO A 113 5.16 -2.39 -16.78
C PRO A 113 5.88 -3.72 -17.08
N LEU A 114 5.89 -4.11 -18.36
CA LEU A 114 6.63 -5.29 -18.81
C LEU A 114 8.13 -4.99 -18.80
N ALA A 115 8.96 -6.02 -18.58
CA ALA A 115 10.42 -5.90 -18.62
C ALA A 115 10.95 -5.54 -20.02
N GLU A 116 10.23 -5.92 -21.08
CA GLU A 116 10.56 -5.58 -22.46
C GLU A 116 9.83 -4.32 -22.92
N SER A 117 10.57 -3.40 -23.54
CA SER A 117 9.98 -2.19 -24.14
C SER A 117 9.11 -2.58 -25.34
N PRO A 118 7.81 -2.22 -25.35
CA PRO A 118 6.93 -2.63 -26.43
C PRO A 118 7.22 -1.85 -27.72
N GLY A 119 7.63 -2.57 -28.77
CA GLY A 119 7.54 -2.17 -30.18
C GLY A 119 7.91 -0.72 -30.52
N TYR A 120 7.31 -0.20 -31.59
CA TYR A 120 7.54 1.19 -32.04
C TYR A 120 6.77 2.20 -31.18
N TYR A 121 7.42 3.33 -30.87
CA TYR A 121 6.78 4.47 -30.20
C TYR A 121 5.60 5.02 -31.02
N ARG A 122 4.46 5.25 -30.37
CA ARG A 122 3.28 5.87 -30.99
C ARG A 122 2.60 6.84 -30.02
N PRO A 123 2.39 8.12 -30.38
CA PRO A 123 1.64 9.06 -29.56
C PRO A 123 0.22 8.57 -29.23
N GLY A 124 -0.23 8.81 -28.00
CA GLY A 124 -1.49 8.39 -27.41
C GLY A 124 -1.60 6.90 -27.09
N SER A 125 -0.55 6.11 -27.33
CA SER A 125 -0.58 4.65 -27.18
C SER A 125 -0.04 4.19 -25.82
N GLU A 126 -0.19 2.88 -25.55
CA GLU A 126 0.38 2.25 -24.35
C GLU A 126 1.91 2.33 -24.31
N THR A 127 2.60 2.38 -25.46
CA THR A 127 4.06 2.51 -25.50
C THR A 127 4.52 3.88 -25.00
N GLU A 128 3.83 4.96 -25.39
CA GLU A 128 4.08 6.31 -24.85
C GLU A 128 3.81 6.38 -23.34
N ALA A 129 2.76 5.70 -22.86
CA ALA A 129 2.45 5.63 -21.45
C ALA A 129 3.60 4.97 -20.67
N LEU A 130 4.14 3.85 -21.16
CA LEU A 130 5.26 3.16 -20.51
C LEU A 130 6.54 4.02 -20.45
N HIS A 131 6.85 4.78 -21.50
CA HIS A 131 7.98 5.73 -21.48
C HIS A 131 7.80 6.79 -20.38
N TYR A 132 6.60 7.35 -20.25
CA TYR A 132 6.30 8.32 -19.19
C TYR A 132 6.37 7.69 -17.80
N ILE A 133 5.76 6.51 -17.62
CA ILE A 133 5.73 5.78 -16.34
C ILE A 133 7.13 5.42 -15.86
N GLY A 134 8.02 4.97 -16.76
CA GLY A 134 9.38 4.60 -16.42
C GLY A 134 10.19 5.71 -15.75
N SER A 135 9.83 6.97 -15.96
CA SER A 135 10.53 8.13 -15.41
C SER A 135 9.73 8.91 -14.36
N ALA A 136 8.39 8.94 -14.45
CA ALA A 136 7.55 9.78 -13.59
C ALA A 136 6.85 9.02 -12.43
N MET A 137 6.75 7.69 -12.47
CA MET A 137 5.99 6.93 -11.47
C MET A 137 6.46 7.16 -10.04
N ALA A 138 7.79 7.18 -9.83
CA ALA A 138 8.38 7.47 -8.52
C ALA A 138 7.93 8.82 -7.96
N ALA A 139 7.82 9.84 -8.82
CA ALA A 139 7.36 11.15 -8.39
C ALA A 139 5.86 11.16 -8.05
N TRP A 140 5.03 10.44 -8.80
CA TRP A 140 3.61 10.29 -8.47
C TRP A 140 3.40 9.62 -7.11
N LYS A 141 4.05 8.48 -6.88
CA LYS A 141 3.91 7.75 -5.60
C LYS A 141 4.53 8.48 -4.41
N SER A 142 5.61 9.24 -4.63
CA SER A 142 6.21 10.07 -3.58
C SER A 142 5.45 11.37 -3.33
N THR A 143 4.54 11.80 -4.21
CA THR A 143 3.71 12.99 -3.97
C THR A 143 2.52 12.65 -3.06
N PRO A 144 2.41 13.26 -1.86
CA PRO A 144 1.33 12.95 -0.92
C PRO A 144 -0.05 13.10 -1.57
N GLY A 145 -0.85 12.03 -1.54
CA GLY A 145 -2.24 12.05 -2.02
C GLY A 145 -2.44 12.10 -3.54
N ALA A 146 -1.38 12.14 -4.35
CA ALA A 146 -1.51 12.25 -5.81
C ALA A 146 -2.14 10.99 -6.43
N VAL A 147 -1.75 9.79 -5.97
CA VAL A 147 -2.34 8.52 -6.43
C VAL A 147 -3.80 8.41 -6.03
N ALA A 148 -4.15 8.80 -4.79
CA ALA A 148 -5.54 8.84 -4.32
C ALA A 148 -6.39 9.83 -5.12
N TRP A 149 -5.84 11.02 -5.41
CA TRP A 149 -6.47 12.03 -6.27
C TRP A 149 -6.70 11.50 -7.69
N LEU A 150 -5.69 10.84 -8.28
CA LEU A 150 -5.82 10.20 -9.59
C LEU A 150 -6.94 9.15 -9.57
N ARG A 151 -6.95 8.27 -8.57
CA ARG A 151 -7.97 7.22 -8.40
C ARG A 151 -9.37 7.82 -8.34
N ALA A 152 -9.57 8.85 -7.54
CA ALA A 152 -10.86 9.55 -7.40
C ALA A 152 -11.36 10.16 -8.72
N ASN A 153 -10.43 10.53 -9.62
CA ASN A 153 -10.75 11.15 -10.91
C ASN A 153 -10.71 10.16 -12.10
N VAL A 154 -10.35 8.90 -11.89
CA VAL A 154 -10.31 7.83 -12.92
C VAL A 154 -11.49 6.87 -12.80
N LYS A 155 -12.01 6.62 -11.59
CA LYS A 155 -13.09 5.65 -11.38
C LYS A 155 -14.28 5.90 -12.34
N PRO A 156 -14.70 4.90 -13.13
CA PRO A 156 -15.90 5.00 -13.94
C PRO A 156 -17.15 5.04 -13.04
N LYS A 157 -18.24 5.59 -13.59
CA LYS A 157 -19.60 5.69 -13.03
C LYS A 157 -20.27 4.34 -12.67
N GLY A 158 -19.51 3.29 -12.40
CA GLY A 158 -19.99 1.99 -11.92
C GLY A 158 -20.09 1.96 -10.40
N ARG A 159 -20.70 2.97 -9.77
CA ARG A 159 -21.26 2.77 -8.44
C ARG A 159 -22.38 1.75 -8.70
N LYS A 160 -22.26 0.50 -8.20
CA LYS A 160 -23.45 -0.35 -8.03
C LYS A 160 -24.51 0.56 -7.43
N ALA A 161 -25.70 0.60 -8.03
CA ALA A 161 -26.80 1.44 -7.54
C ALA A 161 -26.81 1.32 -6.01
N ALA A 162 -26.62 2.44 -5.31
CA ALA A 162 -26.51 2.43 -3.85
C ALA A 162 -27.66 1.57 -3.33
N ALA A 163 -27.34 0.57 -2.50
CA ALA A 163 -28.35 -0.26 -1.88
C ALA A 163 -29.44 0.68 -1.32
N PRO A 164 -30.73 0.36 -1.53
CA PRO A 164 -31.80 1.26 -1.10
C PRO A 164 -31.59 1.61 0.37
N LYS A 165 -31.70 2.91 0.70
CA LYS A 165 -31.45 3.38 2.07
C LYS A 165 -32.21 2.50 3.07
N PRO A 166 -31.55 2.05 4.15
CA PRO A 166 -32.20 1.23 5.15
C PRO A 166 -33.40 1.98 5.73
N LYS A 167 -34.50 1.24 5.92
CA LYS A 167 -35.77 1.76 6.43
C LYS A 167 -35.86 1.64 7.94
N GLY A 168 -35.17 0.64 8.50
CA GLY A 168 -35.12 0.42 9.93
C GLY A 168 -36.43 -0.10 10.53
N PRO A 169 -36.59 0.00 11.86
CA PRO A 169 -37.66 -0.63 12.62
C PRO A 169 -39.03 0.07 12.48
N LEU A 170 -39.61 -0.01 11.29
CA LEU A 170 -40.95 0.51 11.00
C LEU A 170 -42.05 -0.24 11.77
N ALA A 171 -42.98 0.50 12.37
CA ALA A 171 -44.10 -0.06 13.16
C ALA A 171 -44.95 -1.08 12.38
N LEU A 172 -45.20 -0.83 11.09
CA LEU A 172 -45.94 -1.76 10.23
C LEU A 172 -45.21 -3.09 10.05
N VAL A 173 -43.88 -3.06 9.89
CA VAL A 173 -43.05 -4.26 9.74
C VAL A 173 -43.05 -5.06 11.04
N LYS A 174 -42.86 -4.39 12.19
CA LYS A 174 -42.90 -5.04 13.52
C LYS A 174 -44.24 -5.73 13.78
N THR A 175 -45.34 -5.03 13.52
CA THR A 175 -46.70 -5.56 13.67
C THR A 175 -46.91 -6.78 12.78
N TRP A 176 -46.45 -6.71 11.52
CA TRP A 176 -46.54 -7.83 10.59
C TRP A 176 -45.71 -9.03 11.04
N LEU A 177 -44.44 -8.83 11.43
CA LEU A 177 -43.57 -9.90 11.91
C LEU A 177 -44.17 -10.61 13.13
N LYS A 178 -44.67 -9.85 14.10
CA LYS A 178 -45.30 -10.40 15.31
C LYS A 178 -46.60 -11.15 15.02
N GLY A 179 -47.44 -10.61 14.13
CA GLY A 179 -48.77 -11.15 13.85
C GLY A 179 -48.83 -12.25 12.79
N ARG A 180 -47.85 -12.33 11.89
CA ARG A 180 -47.87 -13.26 10.74
C ARG A 180 -46.82 -14.36 10.81
N LEU A 181 -45.72 -14.17 11.54
CA LEU A 181 -44.68 -15.19 11.66
C LEU A 181 -44.81 -15.98 12.96
N PRO A 182 -44.77 -17.32 12.91
CA PRO A 182 -44.67 -18.14 14.10
C PRO A 182 -43.33 -17.88 14.80
N GLN A 183 -43.33 -18.03 16.12
CA GLN A 183 -42.11 -18.01 16.91
C GLN A 183 -41.63 -19.44 17.14
N GLN A 184 -40.34 -19.68 16.93
CA GLN A 184 -39.68 -20.95 17.24
C GLN A 184 -38.75 -20.78 18.44
N GLY A 185 -38.46 -21.87 19.16
CA GLY A 185 -37.61 -21.87 20.36
C GLY A 185 -36.11 -21.69 20.08
N ASP A 186 -35.75 -21.57 18.81
CA ASP A 186 -34.36 -21.54 18.35
C ASP A 186 -33.65 -20.23 18.73
N VAL A 187 -32.34 -20.35 18.88
CA VAL A 187 -31.42 -19.24 19.13
C VAL A 187 -30.69 -18.92 17.85
N TRP A 188 -30.71 -17.67 17.43
CA TRP A 188 -29.85 -17.19 16.35
C TRP A 188 -28.63 -16.49 16.93
N GLN A 189 -27.47 -16.67 16.30
CA GLN A 189 -26.30 -15.84 16.52
C GLN A 189 -26.20 -14.84 15.37
N ALA A 190 -25.97 -13.56 15.67
CA ALA A 190 -25.74 -12.57 14.64
C ALA A 190 -24.59 -11.64 14.99
N ASP A 191 -23.85 -11.26 13.96
CA ASP A 191 -22.81 -10.27 14.08
C ASP A 191 -22.59 -9.51 12.77
N PHE A 192 -21.89 -8.39 12.88
CA PHE A 192 -21.40 -7.66 11.73
C PHE A 192 -19.93 -7.31 11.93
N ARG A 193 -19.08 -7.69 10.96
CA ARG A 193 -17.63 -7.47 11.04
C ARG A 193 -17.03 -7.18 9.70
N GLN A 194 -16.01 -6.34 9.69
CA GLN A 194 -15.16 -6.20 8.54
C GLN A 194 -14.32 -7.49 8.36
N LEU A 195 -14.20 -7.98 7.12
CA LEU A 195 -13.42 -9.19 6.87
C LEU A 195 -11.98 -9.08 7.41
N PRO A 196 -11.42 -10.17 7.96
CA PRO A 196 -10.05 -10.19 8.47
C PRO A 196 -9.00 -10.32 7.35
N THR A 197 -9.42 -10.35 6.08
CA THR A 197 -8.55 -10.41 4.89
C THR A 197 -9.01 -9.42 3.82
N TRP A 198 -8.08 -9.02 2.94
CA TRP A 198 -8.37 -8.23 1.75
C TRP A 198 -8.87 -9.12 0.62
N ILE A 199 -9.98 -8.74 -0.02
CA ILE A 199 -10.52 -9.46 -1.18
C ILE A 199 -10.37 -8.63 -2.45
N GLY A 200 -10.09 -9.28 -3.58
CA GLY A 200 -10.01 -8.63 -4.89
C GLY A 200 -11.39 -8.51 -5.54
N VAL A 201 -11.94 -7.30 -5.67
CA VAL A 201 -13.21 -7.04 -6.37
C VAL A 201 -12.97 -6.03 -7.49
N ALA A 202 -13.21 -6.44 -8.74
CA ALA A 202 -13.04 -5.60 -9.92
C ALA A 202 -11.67 -4.89 -9.99
N GLY A 203 -10.59 -5.61 -9.62
CA GLY A 203 -9.22 -5.09 -9.61
C GLY A 203 -8.85 -4.26 -8.37
N GLN A 204 -9.77 -4.05 -7.42
CA GLN A 204 -9.50 -3.33 -6.18
C GLN A 204 -9.47 -4.29 -4.99
N LYS A 205 -8.45 -4.15 -4.13
CA LYS A 205 -8.45 -4.78 -2.82
C LYS A 205 -9.42 -4.03 -1.90
N VAL A 206 -10.41 -4.72 -1.37
CA VAL A 206 -11.41 -4.15 -0.45
C VAL A 206 -11.57 -5.04 0.77
N ARG A 207 -11.98 -4.43 1.89
CA ARG A 207 -12.37 -5.12 3.12
C ARG A 207 -13.84 -4.81 3.40
N PRO A 208 -14.78 -5.58 2.84
CA PRO A 208 -16.19 -5.32 3.07
C PRO A 208 -16.59 -5.68 4.50
N TRP A 209 -17.68 -5.07 4.94
CA TRP A 209 -18.41 -5.48 6.13
C TRP A 209 -19.32 -6.65 5.78
N MET A 210 -19.18 -7.73 6.52
CA MET A 210 -20.07 -8.87 6.49
C MET A 210 -21.07 -8.72 7.63
N LEU A 211 -22.36 -8.79 7.31
CA LEU A 211 -23.37 -9.16 8.29
C LEU A 211 -23.65 -10.64 8.15
N LEU A 212 -23.79 -11.34 9.27
CA LEU A 212 -24.13 -12.74 9.29
C LEU A 212 -25.12 -13.02 10.41
N ALA A 213 -26.15 -13.79 10.13
CA ALA A 213 -26.97 -14.43 11.16
C ALA A 213 -27.03 -15.94 10.90
N THR A 214 -26.76 -16.74 11.92
CA THR A 214 -26.72 -18.20 11.87
C THR A 214 -27.61 -18.81 12.93
N ASN A 215 -28.00 -20.08 12.74
CA ASN A 215 -28.69 -20.88 13.74
C ASN A 215 -27.76 -22.04 14.15
N PRO A 216 -27.10 -21.97 15.32
CA PRO A 216 -26.19 -23.02 15.81
C PRO A 216 -26.83 -24.40 15.97
N ALA A 217 -28.14 -24.47 16.25
CA ALA A 217 -28.82 -25.75 16.45
C ALA A 217 -29.02 -26.53 15.14
N SER A 218 -29.08 -25.83 14.01
CA SER A 218 -29.26 -26.45 12.68
C SER A 218 -28.04 -26.34 11.78
N ASP A 219 -26.97 -25.67 12.22
CA ASP A 219 -25.76 -25.41 11.43
C ASP A 219 -26.06 -24.66 10.11
N LEU A 220 -27.07 -23.78 10.14
CA LEU A 220 -27.55 -23.05 8.96
C LEU A 220 -27.30 -21.54 9.05
N ILE A 221 -26.83 -20.97 7.94
CA ILE A 221 -26.78 -19.52 7.71
C ILE A 221 -28.19 -19.02 7.37
N GLN A 222 -28.77 -18.21 8.25
CA GLN A 222 -30.11 -17.62 8.06
C GLN A 222 -30.05 -16.47 7.07
N THR A 223 -29.00 -15.64 7.14
CA THR A 223 -28.75 -14.57 6.18
C THR A 223 -27.28 -14.14 6.24
N TYR A 224 -26.79 -13.64 5.11
CA TYR A 224 -25.54 -12.89 5.04
C TYR A 224 -25.72 -11.69 4.11
N GLU A 225 -25.02 -10.61 4.38
CA GLU A 225 -24.96 -9.45 3.49
C GLU A 225 -23.54 -8.87 3.47
N VAL A 226 -23.12 -8.40 2.30
CA VAL A 226 -21.82 -7.77 2.06
C VAL A 226 -22.07 -6.28 1.83
N ALA A 227 -21.47 -5.44 2.67
CA ALA A 227 -21.57 -3.98 2.61
C ALA A 227 -20.19 -3.34 2.44
N ASP A 228 -20.13 -2.24 1.67
CA ASP A 228 -18.90 -1.46 1.49
C ASP A 228 -18.58 -0.57 2.71
N GLU A 229 -19.62 -0.19 3.45
CA GLU A 229 -19.55 0.69 4.63
C GLU A 229 -20.02 -0.06 5.88
N GLU A 230 -19.60 0.42 7.05
CA GLU A 230 -20.05 -0.16 8.32
C GLU A 230 -21.59 -0.03 8.44
N PRO A 231 -22.30 -1.12 8.75
CA PRO A 231 -23.75 -1.11 8.69
C PRO A 231 -24.36 -0.25 9.80
N SER A 232 -25.40 0.50 9.42
CA SER A 232 -26.24 1.24 10.38
C SER A 232 -27.16 0.28 11.15
N PRO A 233 -27.64 0.65 12.36
CA PRO A 233 -28.63 -0.16 13.09
C PRO A 233 -29.89 -0.46 12.26
N ASP A 234 -30.33 0.50 11.44
CA ASP A 234 -31.48 0.32 10.55
C ASP A 234 -31.22 -0.74 9.46
N ALA A 235 -29.99 -0.86 8.97
CA ALA A 235 -29.60 -1.90 8.03
C ALA A 235 -29.56 -3.28 8.71
N LEU A 236 -28.99 -3.36 9.92
CA LEU A 236 -29.00 -4.60 10.73
C LEU A 236 -30.45 -5.10 10.92
N TRP A 237 -31.38 -4.19 11.25
CA TRP A 237 -32.80 -4.52 11.39
C TRP A 237 -33.42 -5.05 10.10
N ASP A 238 -33.26 -4.32 8.99
CA ASP A 238 -33.86 -4.70 7.70
C ASP A 238 -33.39 -6.08 7.24
N ILE A 239 -32.12 -6.42 7.51
CA ILE A 239 -31.51 -7.70 7.18
C ILE A 239 -32.10 -8.82 8.03
N LEU A 240 -32.16 -8.64 9.36
CA LEU A 240 -32.78 -9.61 10.26
C LEU A 240 -34.28 -9.81 9.96
N ALA A 241 -35.02 -8.73 9.73
CA ALA A 241 -36.43 -8.79 9.38
C ALA A 241 -36.66 -9.54 8.07
N ARG A 242 -35.77 -9.38 7.08
CA ARG A 242 -35.80 -10.11 5.81
C ARG A 242 -35.47 -11.58 6.01
N ALA A 243 -34.49 -11.91 6.85
CA ALA A 243 -34.13 -13.29 7.18
C ALA A 243 -35.31 -14.04 7.83
N MET A 244 -36.04 -13.39 8.75
CA MET A 244 -37.25 -13.97 9.35
C MET A 244 -38.38 -14.20 8.32
N GLN A 245 -38.51 -13.29 7.35
CA GLN A 245 -39.53 -13.34 6.29
C GLN A 245 -39.22 -14.34 5.18
N HIS A 246 -37.95 -14.47 4.83
CA HIS A 246 -37.46 -15.23 3.69
C HIS A 246 -36.17 -15.97 4.09
N PRO A 247 -36.26 -16.95 5.02
CA PRO A 247 -35.09 -17.71 5.41
C PRO A 247 -34.58 -18.52 4.20
N SER A 248 -33.26 -18.66 4.09
CA SER A 248 -32.63 -19.41 2.99
C SER A 248 -33.10 -20.87 2.91
N MET A 249 -33.47 -21.45 4.06
CA MET A 249 -33.99 -22.81 4.19
C MET A 249 -35.17 -22.82 5.17
N GLY A 250 -36.21 -23.60 4.85
CA GLY A 250 -37.38 -23.77 5.72
C GLY A 250 -38.49 -22.73 5.53
N LYS A 251 -39.44 -22.70 6.47
CA LYS A 251 -40.59 -21.77 6.45
C LYS A 251 -40.25 -20.49 7.23
N PRO A 252 -40.82 -19.32 6.88
CA PRO A 252 -40.62 -18.06 7.60
C PRO A 252 -40.95 -18.15 9.10
N TYR A 253 -40.09 -17.62 9.97
CA TYR A 253 -40.26 -17.66 11.42
C TYR A 253 -39.44 -16.59 12.16
N ARG A 254 -39.81 -16.35 13.42
CA ARG A 254 -39.02 -15.54 14.36
C ARG A 254 -38.29 -16.46 15.35
N PRO A 255 -37.00 -16.22 15.68
CA PRO A 255 -36.32 -16.92 16.75
C PRO A 255 -36.87 -16.52 18.13
N ALA A 256 -36.53 -17.29 19.17
CA ALA A 256 -36.82 -16.91 20.55
C ALA A 256 -35.77 -15.92 21.08
N GLU A 257 -34.52 -16.09 20.63
CA GLU A 257 -33.37 -15.34 21.11
C GLU A 257 -32.41 -15.01 19.98
N LEU A 258 -31.81 -13.82 20.06
CA LEU A 258 -30.72 -13.36 19.22
C LEU A 258 -29.50 -13.11 20.13
N GLN A 259 -28.44 -13.89 19.94
CA GLN A 259 -27.15 -13.72 20.59
C GLN A 259 -26.24 -12.86 19.73
N VAL A 260 -25.61 -11.85 20.34
CA VAL A 260 -24.77 -10.86 19.66
C VAL A 260 -23.56 -10.49 20.52
N ARG A 261 -22.54 -9.88 19.91
CA ARG A 261 -21.46 -9.19 20.66
C ARG A 261 -21.89 -7.81 21.12
N ALA A 262 -21.19 -7.27 22.11
CA ALA A 262 -21.43 -5.92 22.61
C ALA A 262 -21.24 -4.87 21.49
N SER A 263 -22.28 -4.06 21.25
CA SER A 263 -22.25 -2.95 20.29
C SER A 263 -23.46 -2.04 20.52
N ASP A 264 -23.26 -0.73 20.49
CA ASP A 264 -24.33 0.27 20.61
C ASP A 264 -25.41 0.08 19.53
N ARG A 265 -25.04 -0.49 18.39
CA ARG A 265 -25.98 -0.78 17.29
C ARG A 265 -26.97 -1.88 17.65
N TRP A 266 -26.51 -2.91 18.35
CA TRP A 266 -27.40 -3.97 18.85
C TRP A 266 -28.27 -3.47 19.99
N GLU A 267 -27.71 -2.63 20.86
CA GLU A 267 -28.44 -2.04 21.98
C GLU A 267 -29.59 -1.13 21.49
N TYR A 268 -29.36 -0.34 20.43
CA TYR A 268 -30.42 0.42 19.77
C TYR A 268 -31.59 -0.46 19.28
N LEU A 269 -31.30 -1.69 18.83
CA LEU A 269 -32.31 -2.61 18.32
C LEU A 269 -33.05 -3.41 19.39
N ARG A 270 -32.54 -3.47 20.63
CA ARG A 270 -33.14 -4.19 21.75
C ARG A 270 -34.65 -3.96 21.91
N PRO A 271 -35.15 -2.71 22.06
CA PRO A 271 -36.59 -2.49 22.26
C PRO A 271 -37.44 -2.96 21.08
N HIS A 272 -36.89 -2.92 19.86
CA HIS A 272 -37.60 -3.35 18.64
C HIS A 272 -37.66 -4.87 18.51
N LEU A 273 -36.60 -5.56 18.91
CA LEU A 273 -36.55 -7.03 18.96
C LEU A 273 -37.50 -7.57 20.04
N GLU A 274 -37.52 -6.95 21.22
CA GLU A 274 -38.44 -7.31 22.30
C GLU A 274 -39.91 -7.10 21.91
N GLU A 275 -40.22 -6.03 21.16
CA GLU A 275 -41.57 -5.77 20.65
C GLU A 275 -42.08 -6.92 19.76
N ILE A 276 -41.20 -7.51 18.94
CA ILE A 276 -41.48 -8.70 18.13
C ILE A 276 -41.18 -10.01 18.87
N GLY A 277 -41.00 -9.98 20.20
CA GLY A 277 -40.83 -11.17 21.05
C GLY A 277 -39.47 -11.86 20.98
N VAL A 278 -38.46 -11.28 20.32
CA VAL A 278 -37.10 -11.81 20.23
C VAL A 278 -36.27 -11.22 21.38
N ARG A 279 -35.73 -12.08 22.26
CA ARG A 279 -34.83 -11.64 23.33
C ARG A 279 -33.43 -11.38 22.77
N LEU A 280 -32.84 -10.23 23.08
CA LEU A 280 -31.46 -9.92 22.71
C LEU A 280 -30.50 -10.22 23.87
N THR A 281 -29.58 -11.15 23.66
CA THR A 281 -28.55 -11.54 24.65
C THR A 281 -27.17 -11.13 24.15
N VAL A 282 -26.42 -10.41 24.97
CA VAL A 282 -25.02 -10.08 24.67
C VAL A 282 -24.13 -11.19 25.23
N VAL A 283 -23.26 -11.74 24.38
CA VAL A 283 -22.32 -12.81 24.72
C VAL A 283 -20.90 -12.42 24.33
N GLU A 284 -19.90 -13.01 24.99
CA GLU A 284 -18.48 -12.73 24.69
C GLU A 284 -18.02 -13.38 23.38
N ALA A 285 -18.49 -14.60 23.10
CA ALA A 285 -18.11 -15.39 21.93
C ALA A 285 -19.35 -15.85 21.15
N LEU A 286 -19.22 -15.88 19.82
CA LEU A 286 -20.25 -16.35 18.90
C LEU A 286 -19.65 -17.47 18.04
N ASP A 287 -19.40 -18.63 18.66
CA ASP A 287 -18.60 -19.72 18.07
C ASP A 287 -19.03 -20.12 16.65
N HIS A 288 -20.34 -20.20 16.39
CA HIS A 288 -20.83 -20.60 15.08
C HIS A 288 -20.67 -19.49 14.03
N VAL A 289 -20.91 -18.22 14.41
CA VAL A 289 -20.61 -17.07 13.54
C VAL A 289 -19.11 -16.99 13.25
N ASP A 290 -18.26 -17.24 14.25
CA ASP A 290 -16.81 -17.20 14.12
C ASP A 290 -16.29 -18.29 13.17
N ALA A 291 -16.80 -19.52 13.30
CA ALA A 291 -16.48 -20.62 12.40
C ALA A 291 -16.88 -20.33 10.94
N VAL A 292 -18.12 -19.87 10.72
CA VAL A 292 -18.61 -19.54 9.37
C VAL A 292 -17.83 -18.38 8.74
N LEU A 293 -17.51 -17.34 9.52
CA LEU A 293 -16.72 -16.22 9.01
C LEU A 293 -15.29 -16.62 8.66
N GLN A 294 -14.68 -17.52 9.44
CA GLN A 294 -13.36 -18.05 9.13
C GLN A 294 -13.37 -18.82 7.80
N GLU A 295 -14.31 -19.76 7.62
CA GLU A 295 -14.41 -20.53 6.37
C GLU A 295 -14.68 -19.62 5.16
N LEU A 296 -15.59 -18.65 5.28
CA LEU A 296 -15.87 -17.68 4.22
C LEU A 296 -14.63 -16.83 3.88
N SER A 297 -13.88 -16.40 4.89
CA SER A 297 -12.65 -15.63 4.70
C SER A 297 -11.58 -16.45 3.96
N GLU A 298 -11.39 -17.71 4.35
CA GLU A 298 -10.44 -18.62 3.71
C GLU A 298 -10.81 -18.89 2.24
N GLN A 299 -12.10 -19.05 1.94
CA GLN A 299 -12.58 -19.25 0.56
C GLN A 299 -12.48 -18.00 -0.31
N LEU A 300 -12.72 -16.80 0.24
CA LEU A 300 -12.78 -15.55 -0.53
C LEU A 300 -11.42 -14.86 -0.69
N GLY A 301 -10.57 -14.91 0.34
CA GLY A 301 -9.32 -14.17 0.40
C GLY A 301 -8.10 -14.98 0.87
N GLY A 302 -8.25 -16.29 1.06
CA GLY A 302 -7.19 -17.14 1.59
C GLY A 302 -6.99 -17.01 3.09
N ALA A 303 -6.00 -17.75 3.61
CA ALA A 303 -5.62 -17.66 5.01
C ALA A 303 -5.11 -16.24 5.35
N PRO A 304 -5.48 -15.66 6.50
CA PRO A 304 -4.97 -14.36 6.92
C PRO A 304 -3.45 -14.37 7.02
N GLU A 305 -2.81 -13.34 6.46
CA GLU A 305 -1.37 -13.15 6.62
C GLU A 305 -1.07 -12.79 8.09
N PRO A 306 -0.06 -13.44 8.72
CA PRO A 306 0.33 -13.12 10.09
C PRO A 306 0.95 -11.72 10.17
N GLY A 307 0.64 -11.00 11.24
CA GLY A 307 1.25 -9.71 11.55
C GLY A 307 2.50 -9.82 12.41
N LEU A 308 3.12 -8.68 12.70
CA LEU A 308 4.27 -8.54 13.58
C LEU A 308 4.04 -9.11 14.98
N LEU A 309 2.85 -8.91 15.55
CA LEU A 309 2.54 -9.37 16.91
C LEU A 309 2.29 -10.88 17.00
N ASP A 310 2.15 -11.57 15.86
CA ASP A 310 2.06 -13.02 15.80
C ASP A 310 3.46 -13.68 15.84
N ALA A 311 4.53 -12.90 15.59
CA ALA A 311 5.89 -13.39 15.69
C ALA A 311 6.33 -13.59 17.15
N PRO A 312 6.97 -14.74 17.49
CA PRO A 312 7.42 -15.01 18.84
C PRO A 312 8.31 -13.91 19.43
N GLY A 313 7.89 -13.35 20.57
CA GLY A 313 8.65 -12.35 21.32
C GLY A 313 8.54 -10.91 20.81
N VAL A 314 7.87 -10.67 19.68
CA VAL A 314 7.60 -9.30 19.22
C VAL A 314 6.51 -8.68 20.08
N THR A 315 6.82 -7.52 20.67
CA THR A 315 5.91 -6.79 21.57
C THR A 315 5.35 -5.56 20.88
N PRO A 316 4.22 -4.99 21.34
CA PRO A 316 3.71 -3.72 20.82
C PRO A 316 4.73 -2.58 20.87
N ARG A 317 5.66 -2.61 21.84
CA ARG A 317 6.76 -1.65 21.94
C ARG A 317 7.79 -1.81 20.83
N LEU A 318 8.19 -3.05 20.50
CA LEU A 318 9.12 -3.33 19.40
C LEU A 318 8.53 -2.92 18.06
N ALA A 319 7.27 -3.31 17.82
CA ALA A 319 6.56 -2.92 16.60
C ALA A 319 6.39 -1.40 16.49
N ALA A 320 6.03 -0.70 17.57
CA ALA A 320 5.92 0.76 17.58
C ALA A 320 7.23 1.47 17.19
N ALA A 321 8.37 0.99 17.73
CA ALA A 321 9.68 1.55 17.44
C ALA A 321 10.09 1.34 15.97
N PHE A 322 9.81 0.15 15.41
CA PHE A 322 9.96 -0.11 13.98
C PHE A 322 9.09 0.83 13.13
N TYR A 323 7.79 0.97 13.46
CA TYR A 323 6.88 1.87 12.74
C TYR A 323 7.38 3.32 12.76
N GLU A 324 7.89 3.79 13.90
CA GLU A 324 8.49 5.11 14.02
C GLU A 324 9.74 5.28 13.16
N ALA A 325 10.68 4.34 13.21
CA ALA A 325 11.88 4.35 12.38
C ALA A 325 11.55 4.32 10.89
N ALA A 326 10.60 3.47 10.48
CA ALA A 326 10.14 3.36 9.10
C ALA A 326 9.45 4.66 8.65
N ALA A 327 8.65 5.28 9.50
CA ALA A 327 7.99 6.54 9.19
C ALA A 327 9.00 7.69 8.97
N GLU A 328 10.05 7.74 9.79
CA GLU A 328 11.13 8.72 9.64
C GLU A 328 11.97 8.45 8.38
N PHE A 329 12.39 7.20 8.17
CA PHE A 329 13.09 6.76 6.97
C PHE A 329 12.35 7.16 5.70
N PHE A 330 11.02 6.93 5.67
CA PHE A 330 10.22 7.28 4.52
C PHE A 330 10.18 8.79 4.26
N ARG A 331 10.06 9.61 5.32
CA ARG A 331 10.05 11.07 5.20
C ARG A 331 11.39 11.63 4.72
N LEU A 332 12.51 11.03 5.17
CA LEU A 332 13.85 11.43 4.76
C LEU A 332 14.18 11.01 3.32
N ALA A 333 13.45 10.02 2.77
CA ALA A 333 13.52 9.56 1.39
C ALA A 333 14.96 9.35 0.87
N PRO A 334 15.82 8.57 1.56
CA PRO A 334 17.24 8.44 1.22
C PRO A 334 17.47 7.86 -0.18
N TRP A 335 16.52 7.08 -0.71
CA TRP A 335 16.55 6.55 -2.07
C TRP A 335 16.63 7.65 -3.15
N LYS A 336 16.24 8.89 -2.85
CA LYS A 336 16.39 10.02 -3.80
C LYS A 336 17.85 10.45 -4.02
N LYS A 337 18.73 10.17 -3.05
CA LYS A 337 20.13 10.62 -3.05
C LYS A 337 21.12 9.60 -3.61
N VAL A 338 20.71 8.35 -3.77
CA VAL A 338 21.57 7.23 -4.17
C VAL A 338 21.26 6.81 -5.59
N GLY A 339 22.24 6.26 -6.29
CA GLY A 339 22.13 5.72 -7.63
C GLY A 339 21.28 4.45 -7.74
N TYR A 340 21.29 3.86 -8.93
CA TYR A 340 20.88 2.45 -9.08
C TYR A 340 22.04 1.56 -8.62
N GLU A 341 21.75 0.32 -8.22
CA GLU A 341 22.77 -0.72 -7.96
C GLU A 341 23.83 -0.34 -6.90
N GLY A 342 23.39 0.21 -5.76
CA GLY A 342 24.23 0.49 -4.60
C GLY A 342 23.87 -0.38 -3.41
N ALA A 343 24.86 -1.06 -2.82
CA ALA A 343 24.71 -1.75 -1.54
C ALA A 343 25.48 -1.05 -0.43
N ILE A 344 24.86 -0.94 0.73
CA ILE A 344 25.51 -0.50 1.96
C ILE A 344 25.79 -1.76 2.78
N ARG A 345 27.07 -2.06 3.03
CA ARG A 345 27.47 -3.08 3.98
C ARG A 345 27.13 -2.60 5.39
N VAL A 346 26.43 -3.45 6.14
CA VAL A 346 25.97 -3.21 7.51
C VAL A 346 26.60 -4.26 8.42
N GLU A 347 27.32 -3.83 9.44
CA GLU A 347 27.81 -4.68 10.52
C GLU A 347 27.20 -4.22 11.84
N CYS A 348 26.79 -5.18 12.68
CA CYS A 348 26.23 -4.95 14.01
C CYS A 348 26.88 -5.97 14.95
N ASP A 349 27.47 -5.51 16.05
CA ASP A 349 28.17 -6.35 17.02
C ASP A 349 27.21 -7.15 17.93
N LYS A 350 25.97 -6.68 18.06
CA LYS A 350 24.94 -7.32 18.88
C LYS A 350 24.40 -8.63 18.32
N PHE A 351 24.37 -8.79 17.00
CA PHE A 351 23.69 -9.91 16.33
C PHE A 351 24.68 -10.75 15.51
N GLN A 352 24.44 -12.07 15.48
CA GLN A 352 25.19 -12.98 14.62
C GLN A 352 24.57 -13.01 13.21
N GLY A 353 25.38 -13.36 12.21
CA GLY A 353 24.92 -13.54 10.82
C GLY A 353 25.28 -12.40 9.86
N GLY A 354 25.88 -11.31 10.35
CA GLY A 354 26.41 -10.26 9.48
C GLY A 354 27.72 -10.63 8.76
N PRO A 355 28.20 -9.80 7.83
CA PRO A 355 27.62 -8.51 7.43
C PRO A 355 26.35 -8.66 6.58
N TRP A 356 25.43 -7.72 6.73
CA TRP A 356 24.25 -7.59 5.86
C TRP A 356 24.49 -6.54 4.78
N TYR A 357 23.72 -6.60 3.71
CA TYR A 357 23.84 -5.70 2.56
C TYR A 357 22.50 -5.00 2.32
N ALA A 358 22.43 -3.72 2.67
CA ALA A 358 21.24 -2.90 2.52
C ALA A 358 21.12 -2.35 1.10
N ILE A 359 19.99 -2.60 0.46
CA ILE A 359 19.59 -2.04 -0.83
C ILE A 359 18.44 -1.07 -0.62
N LEU A 360 18.60 0.17 -1.10
CA LEU A 360 17.55 1.17 -1.13
C LEU A 360 16.69 1.02 -2.38
N MET A 361 15.38 0.93 -2.19
CA MET A 361 14.37 0.85 -3.24
C MET A 361 13.54 2.13 -3.27
N GLY A 362 13.25 2.65 -4.45
CA GLY A 362 12.36 3.80 -4.64
C GLY A 362 12.58 4.57 -5.94
N GLN A 363 13.73 4.38 -6.58
CA GLN A 363 14.15 5.10 -7.79
C GLN A 363 13.19 4.88 -8.97
N SER A 364 12.64 3.66 -9.13
CA SER A 364 11.65 3.36 -10.18
C SER A 364 10.22 3.73 -9.79
N GLY A 365 9.92 3.86 -8.49
CA GLY A 365 8.57 4.02 -7.99
C GLY A 365 7.72 2.75 -7.98
N LEU A 366 8.25 1.59 -8.41
CA LEU A 366 7.49 0.33 -8.32
C LEU A 366 7.29 -0.06 -6.86
N ALA A 367 8.40 -0.13 -6.13
CA ALA A 367 8.45 -0.32 -4.69
C ALA A 367 9.36 0.76 -4.09
N THR A 368 9.00 1.22 -2.88
CA THR A 368 9.83 2.09 -2.06
C THR A 368 10.13 1.36 -0.77
N GLY A 369 11.36 1.38 -0.29
CA GLY A 369 11.74 0.60 0.88
C GLY A 369 13.23 0.32 1.00
N LEU A 370 13.55 -0.68 1.81
CA LEU A 370 14.89 -1.16 2.07
C LEU A 370 14.88 -2.69 2.20
N ALA A 371 15.84 -3.36 1.56
CA ALA A 371 16.06 -4.79 1.72
C ALA A 371 17.45 -5.06 2.31
N LEU A 372 17.51 -5.92 3.33
CA LEU A 372 18.74 -6.39 3.96
C LEU A 372 19.02 -7.82 3.50
N TYR A 373 20.00 -7.99 2.61
CA TYR A 373 20.47 -9.27 2.12
C TYR A 373 21.59 -9.83 3.00
N GLU A 374 21.68 -11.15 3.10
CA GLU A 374 22.74 -11.84 3.86
C GLU A 374 23.96 -12.24 2.99
N ASP A 375 23.80 -12.32 1.67
CA ASP A 375 24.83 -12.81 0.75
C ASP A 375 25.12 -11.80 -0.38
N LEU A 376 26.33 -11.23 -0.39
CA LEU A 376 26.78 -10.30 -1.42
C LEU A 376 26.96 -10.96 -2.78
N GLN A 377 27.41 -12.21 -2.84
CA GLN A 377 27.65 -12.88 -4.12
C GLN A 377 26.31 -13.14 -4.82
N LEU A 378 25.32 -13.60 -4.07
CA LEU A 378 23.98 -13.79 -4.60
C LEU A 378 23.35 -12.46 -5.03
N LEU A 379 23.55 -11.39 -4.25
CA LEU A 379 23.11 -10.04 -4.61
C LEU A 379 23.77 -9.56 -5.92
N LYS A 380 25.08 -9.79 -6.09
CA LYS A 380 25.79 -9.50 -7.34
C LYS A 380 25.24 -10.30 -8.51
N SER A 381 24.96 -11.60 -8.34
CA SER A 381 24.33 -12.43 -9.38
C SER A 381 22.94 -11.93 -9.78
N LEU A 382 22.16 -11.39 -8.82
CA LEU A 382 20.86 -10.78 -9.10
C LEU A 382 21.00 -9.49 -9.93
N TRP A 383 22.04 -8.70 -9.70
CA TRP A 383 22.30 -7.49 -10.50
C TRP A 383 22.81 -7.81 -11.90
N THR A 384 23.72 -8.76 -12.04
CA THR A 384 24.31 -9.11 -13.34
C THR A 384 23.37 -9.91 -14.24
N GLY A 385 22.23 -10.38 -13.71
CA GLY A 385 21.33 -11.30 -14.41
C GLY A 385 21.99 -12.65 -14.69
N GLU A 386 23.03 -13.01 -13.92
CA GLU A 386 23.73 -14.27 -14.09
C GLU A 386 22.98 -15.43 -13.43
N GLY A 387 22.69 -16.44 -14.24
CA GLY A 387 22.06 -17.68 -13.80
C GLY A 387 20.57 -17.74 -14.10
N ASP A 388 19.88 -18.63 -13.39
CA ASP A 388 18.44 -18.82 -13.52
C ASP A 388 17.74 -17.97 -12.46
N ASP A 389 16.92 -17.01 -12.91
CA ASP A 389 16.17 -16.09 -12.04
C ASP A 389 15.35 -16.82 -10.99
N GLU A 390 14.73 -17.94 -11.33
CA GLU A 390 13.93 -18.72 -10.39
C GLU A 390 14.83 -19.34 -9.30
N LYS A 391 15.99 -19.86 -9.71
CA LYS A 391 16.97 -20.45 -8.80
C LYS A 391 17.60 -19.39 -7.89
N ASN A 392 17.93 -18.22 -8.42
CA ASN A 392 18.47 -17.11 -7.64
C ASN A 392 17.42 -16.59 -6.65
N ALA A 393 16.16 -16.43 -7.09
CA ALA A 393 15.06 -16.05 -6.22
C ALA A 393 14.88 -17.04 -5.07
N ARG A 394 14.90 -18.36 -5.32
CA ARG A 394 14.77 -19.39 -4.26
C ARG A 394 15.93 -19.41 -3.26
N ARG A 395 17.12 -18.94 -3.64
CA ARG A 395 18.30 -18.89 -2.76
C ARG A 395 18.41 -17.59 -1.96
N THR A 396 17.63 -16.59 -2.31
CA THR A 396 17.72 -15.25 -1.70
C THR A 396 17.10 -15.26 -0.31
N VAL A 397 17.91 -14.92 0.69
CA VAL A 397 17.48 -14.63 2.06
C VAL A 397 17.61 -13.14 2.29
N ALA A 398 16.51 -12.50 2.69
CA ALA A 398 16.50 -11.08 2.96
C ALA A 398 15.37 -10.67 3.90
N THR A 399 15.64 -9.71 4.78
CA THR A 399 14.60 -8.98 5.52
C THR A 399 14.28 -7.71 4.77
N THR A 400 13.04 -7.53 4.36
CA THR A 400 12.63 -6.43 3.47
C THR A 400 11.52 -5.63 4.11
N VAL A 401 11.67 -4.31 4.08
CA VAL A 401 10.59 -3.35 4.35
C VAL A 401 10.21 -2.62 3.08
N THR A 402 8.93 -2.58 2.76
CA THR A 402 8.35 -1.77 1.68
C THR A 402 7.27 -0.85 2.23
N PHE A 403 6.90 0.16 1.46
CA PHE A 403 5.85 1.11 1.83
C PHE A 403 4.71 1.08 0.82
N GLY A 404 3.47 1.04 1.31
CA GLY A 404 2.27 0.95 0.47
C GLY A 404 1.00 1.46 1.15
N GLU A 405 -0.15 1.17 0.53
CA GLU A 405 -1.47 1.50 1.08
C GLU A 405 -1.86 0.52 2.20
N GLU A 406 -2.99 0.77 2.90
CA GLU A 406 -3.51 -0.13 3.94
C GLU A 406 -3.69 -1.59 3.44
N SER A 407 -3.91 -1.76 2.14
CA SER A 407 -4.09 -3.07 1.49
C SER A 407 -2.80 -3.83 1.18
N ASP A 408 -1.65 -3.21 1.46
CA ASP A 408 -0.32 -3.78 1.20
C ASP A 408 0.36 -4.30 2.47
N ILE A 409 -0.29 -4.19 3.64
CA ILE A 409 0.15 -4.77 4.91
C ILE A 409 -0.84 -5.85 5.40
N PRO A 410 -0.39 -6.80 6.24
CA PRO A 410 -1.28 -7.73 6.92
C PRO A 410 -2.38 -6.99 7.69
N VAL A 411 -3.61 -7.53 7.65
CA VAL A 411 -4.73 -6.93 8.38
C VAL A 411 -4.46 -6.87 9.89
N ALA A 412 -3.78 -7.88 10.44
CA ALA A 412 -3.36 -7.90 11.83
C ALA A 412 -2.49 -6.69 12.20
N ASP A 413 -1.56 -6.30 11.32
CA ASP A 413 -0.70 -5.13 11.51
C ASP A 413 -1.46 -3.82 11.37
N LEU A 414 -2.38 -3.72 10.40
CA LEU A 414 -3.23 -2.54 10.24
C LEU A 414 -4.09 -2.28 11.49
N GLU A 415 -4.75 -3.32 11.99
CA GLU A 415 -5.59 -3.24 13.19
C GLU A 415 -4.74 -2.95 14.45
N ALA A 416 -3.57 -3.57 14.58
CA ALA A 416 -2.64 -3.29 15.67
C ALA A 416 -2.12 -1.84 15.62
N ALA A 417 -1.74 -1.35 14.43
CA ALA A 417 -1.29 0.03 14.23
C ALA A 417 -2.38 1.03 14.62
N LYS A 418 -3.64 0.79 14.22
CA LYS A 418 -4.79 1.62 14.60
C LYS A 418 -5.06 1.56 16.10
N ARG A 419 -5.08 0.36 16.69
CA ARG A 419 -5.36 0.13 18.12
C ARG A 419 -4.31 0.76 19.03
N HIS A 420 -3.03 0.65 18.67
CA HIS A 420 -1.91 1.14 19.47
C HIS A 420 -1.42 2.53 19.04
N ASN A 421 -2.08 3.14 18.04
CA ASN A 421 -1.72 4.44 17.48
C ASN A 421 -0.25 4.52 17.04
N TRP A 422 0.23 3.49 16.34
CA TRP A 422 1.59 3.46 15.81
C TRP A 422 1.79 4.53 14.74
N LYS A 423 2.98 5.14 14.71
CA LYS A 423 3.28 6.23 13.78
C LYS A 423 3.43 5.70 12.36
N VAL A 424 2.72 6.32 11.41
CA VAL A 424 2.86 6.04 9.97
C VAL A 424 3.31 7.34 9.28
N ALA A 425 4.12 7.24 8.23
CA ALA A 425 4.62 8.41 7.51
C ALA A 425 3.48 9.21 6.87
N ARG A 426 2.59 8.50 6.17
CA ARG A 426 1.41 8.99 5.43
C ARG A 426 0.39 7.86 5.28
N LEU A 427 -0.85 8.19 4.93
CA LEU A 427 -1.94 7.21 4.74
C LEU A 427 -1.70 6.23 3.56
N ASP A 428 -0.76 6.55 2.67
CA ASP A 428 -0.34 5.73 1.52
C ASP A 428 1.11 5.20 1.67
N ALA A 429 1.63 5.18 2.90
CA ALA A 429 2.99 4.77 3.22
C ALA A 429 3.06 3.96 4.52
N TYR A 430 2.22 2.93 4.62
CA TYR A 430 2.29 1.93 5.67
C TYR A 430 3.50 1.02 5.45
N PRO A 431 4.32 0.77 6.48
CA PRO A 431 5.47 -0.13 6.36
C PRO A 431 5.02 -1.59 6.41
N ALA A 432 5.26 -2.32 5.32
CA ALA A 432 5.16 -3.78 5.26
C ALA A 432 6.55 -4.37 5.47
N ILE A 433 6.74 -5.22 6.48
CA ILE A 433 8.02 -5.90 6.71
C ILE A 433 7.85 -7.40 6.74
N TYR A 434 8.74 -8.10 6.04
CA TYR A 434 8.76 -9.56 5.98
C TYR A 434 10.20 -10.05 5.87
N HIS A 435 10.42 -11.26 6.37
CA HIS A 435 11.64 -12.02 6.15
C HIS A 435 11.37 -13.12 5.14
N LYS A 436 12.15 -13.12 4.06
CA LYS A 436 12.12 -14.15 3.04
C LYS A 436 13.19 -15.20 3.34
N GLU A 437 12.77 -16.44 3.46
CA GLU A 437 13.64 -17.59 3.68
C GLU A 437 13.99 -18.30 2.36
N LEU A 438 14.93 -19.25 2.45
CA LEU A 438 15.22 -20.18 1.36
C LEU A 438 13.95 -20.88 0.89
N GLY A 439 13.77 -21.00 -0.42
CA GLY A 439 12.59 -21.63 -1.02
C GLY A 439 11.38 -20.72 -1.16
N MET A 440 11.54 -19.39 -1.03
CA MET A 440 10.51 -18.36 -1.23
C MET A 440 9.44 -18.25 -0.13
N SER A 441 9.61 -18.97 0.98
CA SER A 441 8.74 -18.81 2.16
C SER A 441 8.91 -17.40 2.73
N MET A 442 7.79 -16.77 3.12
CA MET A 442 7.78 -15.47 3.77
C MET A 442 7.15 -15.58 5.14
N ARG A 443 7.73 -14.89 6.11
CA ARG A 443 7.21 -14.78 7.48
C ARG A 443 7.45 -13.38 8.04
N PRO A 444 6.75 -13.00 9.12
CA PRO A 444 7.15 -11.82 9.87
C PRO A 444 8.59 -11.97 10.41
N PRO A 445 9.34 -10.87 10.57
CA PRO A 445 10.68 -10.90 11.12
C PRO A 445 10.69 -11.32 12.60
N LEU A 446 11.73 -12.05 13.00
CA LEU A 446 12.00 -12.33 14.40
C LEU A 446 12.52 -11.08 15.12
N VAL A 447 12.56 -11.11 16.45
CA VAL A 447 13.01 -9.96 17.27
C VAL A 447 14.38 -9.40 16.84
N PRO A 448 15.44 -10.21 16.61
CA PRO A 448 16.73 -9.67 16.17
C PRO A 448 16.70 -9.02 14.78
N GLU A 449 15.91 -9.59 13.86
CA GLU A 449 15.76 -9.09 12.48
C GLU A 449 15.00 -7.76 12.47
N LEU A 450 13.92 -7.67 13.26
CA LEU A 450 13.12 -6.45 13.41
C LEU A 450 13.94 -5.32 14.05
N GLU A 451 14.73 -5.65 15.08
CA GLU A 451 15.56 -4.67 15.78
C GLU A 451 16.74 -4.20 14.92
N LEU A 452 17.39 -5.11 14.18
CA LEU A 452 18.40 -4.75 13.19
C LEU A 452 17.81 -3.83 12.12
N MET A 453 16.63 -4.16 11.59
CA MET A 453 15.93 -3.32 10.61
C MET A 453 15.59 -1.94 11.19
N GLU A 454 15.14 -1.85 12.45
CA GLU A 454 14.94 -0.58 13.14
C GLU A 454 16.22 0.27 13.12
N GLY A 455 17.35 -0.31 13.55
CA GLY A 455 18.63 0.38 13.57
C GLY A 455 19.07 0.84 12.19
N VAL A 456 18.93 -0.02 11.17
CA VAL A 456 19.29 0.29 9.78
C VAL A 456 18.44 1.44 9.25
N LEU A 457 17.13 1.42 9.47
CA LEU A 457 16.22 2.49 9.02
C LEU A 457 16.55 3.84 9.65
N ARG A 458 17.07 3.86 10.89
CA ARG A 458 17.53 5.07 11.56
C ARG A 458 18.90 5.56 11.07
N ALA A 459 19.84 4.65 10.80
CA ALA A 459 21.21 5.02 10.46
C ALA A 459 21.41 5.37 8.99
N VAL A 460 20.80 4.61 8.07
CA VAL A 460 21.02 4.74 6.62
C VAL A 460 20.73 6.14 6.06
N PRO A 461 19.65 6.85 6.45
CA PRO A 461 19.37 8.18 5.90
C PRO A 461 20.48 9.20 6.15
N ASP A 462 21.07 9.18 7.35
CA ASP A 462 22.14 10.08 7.73
C ASP A 462 23.48 9.65 7.10
N PHE A 463 23.78 8.35 7.04
CA PHE A 463 24.94 7.82 6.30
C PHE A 463 24.94 8.26 4.83
N VAL A 464 23.83 8.03 4.12
CA VAL A 464 23.66 8.41 2.71
C VAL A 464 23.77 9.92 2.50
N SER A 465 23.39 10.72 3.50
CA SER A 465 23.49 12.17 3.43
C SER A 465 24.92 12.68 3.61
N ARG A 466 25.79 11.92 4.29
CA ARG A 466 27.18 12.28 4.56
C ARG A 466 28.17 11.64 3.59
N ARG A 467 27.86 10.47 3.04
CA ARG A 467 28.76 9.62 2.26
C ARG A 467 28.21 9.40 0.87
N ARG A 468 28.96 9.86 -0.13
CA ARG A 468 28.67 9.56 -1.54
C ARG A 468 28.86 8.08 -1.82
N GLN A 469 28.13 7.54 -2.79
CA GLN A 469 28.13 6.11 -3.12
C GLN A 469 29.50 5.58 -3.56
N ASP A 470 30.37 6.45 -4.07
CA ASP A 470 31.75 6.18 -4.45
C ASP A 470 32.77 6.39 -3.30
N ASP A 471 32.33 6.77 -2.10
CA ASP A 471 33.18 6.91 -0.91
C ASP A 471 33.35 5.54 -0.20
N PRO A 472 34.56 4.94 -0.20
CA PRO A 472 34.82 3.66 0.46
C PRO A 472 34.90 3.79 1.99
N THR A 473 34.81 4.99 2.55
CA THR A 473 34.96 5.23 3.99
C THR A 473 33.85 4.56 4.78
N LYS A 474 34.24 3.76 5.76
CA LYS A 474 33.31 3.19 6.74
C LYS A 474 33.02 4.20 7.85
N GLU A 475 31.77 4.24 8.30
CA GLU A 475 31.31 5.10 9.39
C GLU A 475 30.66 4.25 10.49
N THR A 476 31.01 4.54 11.74
CA THR A 476 30.35 3.94 12.90
C THR A 476 29.25 4.87 13.38
N MET A 477 28.04 4.36 13.54
CA MET A 477 26.87 5.10 13.95
C MET A 477 26.20 4.42 15.15
N SER A 478 25.89 5.21 16.17
CA SER A 478 25.08 4.79 17.30
C SER A 478 23.67 5.34 17.12
N VAL A 479 22.68 4.46 17.12
CA VAL A 479 21.26 4.83 16.97
C VAL A 479 20.43 4.27 18.11
N PRO A 480 19.39 4.98 18.58
CA PRO A 480 18.47 4.44 19.56
C PRO A 480 17.66 3.29 18.93
N ALA A 481 17.48 2.20 19.66
CA ALA A 481 16.56 1.13 19.31
C ALA A 481 15.68 0.74 20.51
N ALA A 482 14.61 -0.01 20.26
CA ALA A 482 13.64 -0.38 21.29
C ALA A 482 14.23 -1.15 22.49
N THR A 483 15.35 -1.87 22.31
CA THR A 483 16.00 -2.64 23.38
C THR A 483 17.33 -2.03 23.85
N GLY A 484 17.66 -0.82 23.42
CA GLY A 484 18.88 -0.10 23.77
C GLY A 484 19.54 0.56 22.56
N GLU A 485 20.69 1.17 22.77
CA GLU A 485 21.48 1.71 21.66
C GLU A 485 22.02 0.58 20.78
N LEU A 486 21.92 0.74 19.46
CA LEU A 486 22.54 -0.13 18.47
C LEU A 486 23.72 0.58 17.83
N ARG A 487 24.86 -0.11 17.78
CA ARG A 487 26.06 0.34 17.11
C ARG A 487 26.19 -0.36 15.75
N LEU A 488 26.14 0.42 14.68
CA LEU A 488 26.25 -0.06 13.31
C LEU A 488 27.53 0.47 12.66
N VAL A 489 28.23 -0.38 11.91
CA VAL A 489 29.28 0.06 11.00
C VAL A 489 28.74 -0.04 9.58
N LEU A 490 28.65 1.11 8.92
CA LEU A 490 28.13 1.25 7.56
C LEU A 490 29.26 1.59 6.60
N GLY A 491 29.20 1.06 5.38
CA GLY A 491 30.12 1.42 4.30
C GLY A 491 29.56 1.02 2.95
N TRP A 492 29.81 1.82 1.92
CA TRP A 492 29.43 1.46 0.56
C TRP A 492 30.20 0.23 0.10
N VAL A 493 29.51 -0.69 -0.58
CA VAL A 493 30.15 -1.79 -1.29
C VAL A 493 30.69 -1.22 -2.59
N THR A 494 31.99 -0.93 -2.64
CA THR A 494 32.67 -0.55 -3.87
C THR A 494 33.07 -1.83 -4.63
N GLU A 495 33.04 -1.79 -5.96
CA GLU A 495 33.62 -2.86 -6.78
C GLU A 495 35.10 -3.05 -6.38
N ALA A 496 35.48 -4.32 -6.22
CA ALA A 496 36.87 -4.75 -6.13
C ALA A 496 37.14 -5.67 -7.32
#